data_AF-A0A5K0VR05-F1
#
_entry.id   AF-A0A5K0VR05-F1
#
_cell.length_a   1.000
_cell.length_b   1.000
_cell.length_c   1.000
_cell.angle_alpha   90.00
_cell.angle_beta   90.00
_cell.angle_gamma   90.00
#
_symmetry.space_group_name_H-M   'P 1'
#
loop_
_entity.id
_entity.type
_entity.pdbx_description
1 polymer ?
#
loop_
_entity_poly.entity_id
_entity_poly.type
_entity_poly.pdbx_seq_one_letter_code
_entity_poly.pdbx_strand_id
1 'polypeptide(L)'
;DSFGSGSTGYGRYSGGGTGSFDVGGGRSRPEFENSALSKQDLDGLPPFEKNFYIESPDVSSMTEPEVEDYRRRRQITVEGRDVPKPVKNFRDVGFP
;
A
#
# COMPACT_ATOMS: atom_id res chain seq x y z
N ASP A 1 -4.25 71.44 -13.69
CA ASP A 1 -2.98 71.98 -14.22
C ASP A 1 -1.91 70.90 -14.30
N SER A 2 -0.84 71.20 -15.01
CA SER A 2 -0.02 70.29 -15.82
C SER A 2 1.40 70.04 -15.27
N PHE A 3 1.93 68.84 -15.61
CA PHE A 3 3.33 68.40 -15.83
C PHE A 3 4.42 68.54 -14.74
N GLY A 4 5.28 67.50 -14.67
CA GLY A 4 6.59 67.58 -14.02
C GLY A 4 7.45 66.32 -14.21
N SER A 5 8.25 66.29 -15.26
CA SER A 5 9.28 65.29 -15.57
C SER A 5 10.53 65.42 -14.68
N GLY A 6 11.33 64.36 -14.51
CA GLY A 6 12.73 64.55 -14.13
C GLY A 6 13.56 63.32 -13.78
N SER A 7 14.36 62.87 -14.76
CA SER A 7 15.76 62.42 -14.64
C SER A 7 16.13 61.09 -13.97
N THR A 8 16.54 60.14 -14.84
CA THR A 8 17.86 59.50 -14.90
C THR A 8 18.69 59.33 -13.62
N GLY A 9 19.04 58.08 -13.29
CA GLY A 9 20.08 57.75 -12.31
C GLY A 9 20.48 56.27 -12.30
N TYR A 10 21.51 55.96 -13.07
CA TYR A 10 22.29 54.71 -13.08
C TYR A 10 22.92 54.45 -11.70
N GLY A 11 22.80 53.22 -11.19
CA GLY A 11 23.47 52.82 -9.96
C GLY A 11 23.32 51.34 -9.68
N ARG A 12 24.29 50.54 -10.14
CA ARG A 12 24.50 49.17 -9.67
C ARG A 12 24.91 49.22 -8.20
N TYR A 13 24.20 48.49 -7.34
CA TYR A 13 24.79 47.86 -6.17
C TYR A 13 24.29 46.43 -6.11
N SER A 14 25.18 45.50 -6.46
CA SER A 14 25.03 44.06 -6.26
C SER A 14 25.04 43.81 -4.76
N GLY A 15 23.92 43.34 -4.21
CA GLY A 15 23.79 43.04 -2.79
C GLY A 15 22.94 41.78 -2.58
N GLY A 16 23.40 40.93 -1.67
CA GLY A 16 22.54 39.95 -0.99
C GLY A 16 22.93 38.50 -1.24
N GLY A 17 23.82 37.97 -0.40
CA GLY A 17 24.11 36.54 -0.32
C GLY A 17 22.87 35.73 0.08
N THR A 18 22.72 34.58 -0.55
CA THR A 18 21.79 33.52 -0.16
C THR A 18 22.65 32.38 0.38
N GLY A 19 22.51 32.12 1.68
CA GLY A 19 23.23 31.05 2.36
C GLY A 19 22.83 29.69 1.79
N SER A 20 23.81 28.97 1.26
CA SER A 20 23.71 27.53 1.07
C SER A 20 23.67 26.87 2.44
N PHE A 21 22.49 26.40 2.83
CA PHE A 21 22.38 25.36 3.84
C PHE A 21 22.67 24.03 3.15
N ASP A 22 23.95 23.69 3.01
CA ASP A 22 24.38 22.34 2.72
C ASP A 22 24.16 21.50 3.99
N VAL A 23 22.90 21.09 4.21
CA VAL A 23 22.57 20.07 5.19
C VAL A 23 23.20 18.77 4.73
N GLY A 24 24.33 18.46 5.37
CA GLY A 24 25.00 17.18 5.26
C GLY A 24 24.09 16.01 5.61
N GLY A 25 24.52 14.84 5.14
CA GLY A 25 23.91 13.57 5.50
C GLY A 25 22.94 13.06 4.45
N GLY A 26 23.46 12.82 3.24
CA GLY A 26 22.83 11.88 2.31
C GLY A 26 22.79 10.52 2.99
N ARG A 27 21.72 10.25 3.74
CA ARG A 27 21.44 8.91 4.21
C ARG A 27 21.26 8.07 2.97
N SER A 28 22.14 7.09 2.79
CA SER A 28 21.97 6.03 1.80
C SER A 28 20.52 5.58 1.88
N ARG A 29 19.76 5.86 0.81
CA ARG A 29 18.44 5.27 0.62
C ARG A 29 18.61 3.76 0.85
N PRO A 30 17.82 3.14 1.72
CA PRO A 30 17.93 1.71 1.97
C PRO A 30 17.84 0.97 0.64
N GLU A 31 18.85 0.14 0.38
CA GLU A 31 19.11 -0.64 -0.84
C GLU A 31 18.09 -1.79 -1.03
N PHE A 32 16.82 -1.54 -0.69
CA PHE A 32 15.72 -2.49 -0.84
C PHE A 32 14.78 -2.12 -1.98
N GLU A 33 14.94 -0.95 -2.61
CA GLU A 33 14.00 -0.48 -3.64
C GLU A 33 14.31 -1.00 -5.06
N ASN A 34 15.43 -1.72 -5.27
CA ASN A 34 15.81 -2.23 -6.59
C ASN A 34 16.31 -3.68 -6.61
N SER A 35 16.05 -4.48 -5.58
CA SER A 35 16.24 -5.93 -5.65
C SER A 35 15.10 -6.53 -6.47
N ALA A 36 15.17 -6.37 -7.79
CA ALA A 36 14.35 -7.14 -8.71
C ALA A 36 14.66 -8.62 -8.45
N LEU A 37 13.82 -9.27 -7.65
CA LEU A 37 13.87 -10.70 -7.44
C LEU A 37 13.83 -11.35 -8.82
N SER A 38 14.83 -12.16 -9.13
CA SER A 38 14.85 -12.93 -10.38
C SER A 38 13.54 -13.70 -10.50
N LYS A 39 12.83 -13.53 -11.63
CA LYS A 39 11.64 -14.36 -11.91
C LYS A 39 12.08 -15.82 -11.90
N GLN A 40 11.42 -16.63 -11.09
CA GLN A 40 11.65 -18.07 -11.07
C GLN A 40 11.03 -18.68 -12.32
N ASP A 41 11.75 -19.62 -12.93
CA ASP A 41 11.21 -20.46 -14.00
C ASP A 41 10.31 -21.53 -13.37
N LEU A 42 9.07 -21.62 -13.83
CA LEU A 42 8.05 -22.56 -13.33
C LEU A 42 7.71 -23.63 -14.37
N ASP A 43 8.36 -23.63 -15.54
CA ASP A 43 8.09 -24.56 -16.62
C ASP A 43 8.59 -25.97 -16.26
N GLY A 44 7.82 -27.00 -16.65
CA GLY A 44 8.20 -28.41 -16.44
C GLY A 44 8.02 -28.94 -15.01
N LEU A 45 7.51 -28.14 -14.07
CA LEU A 45 7.15 -28.62 -12.74
C LEU A 45 5.88 -29.50 -12.77
N PRO A 46 5.80 -30.54 -11.91
CA PRO A 46 4.56 -31.29 -11.76
C PRO A 46 3.39 -30.38 -11.34
N PRO A 47 2.16 -30.60 -11.86
CA PRO A 47 1.01 -29.83 -11.45
C PRO A 47 0.71 -30.07 -9.96
N PHE A 48 0.28 -29.02 -9.28
CA PHE A 48 -0.13 -29.07 -7.88
C PHE A 48 -1.55 -28.50 -7.72
N GLU A 49 -2.39 -29.21 -6.96
CA GLU A 49 -3.75 -28.78 -6.65
C GLU A 49 -3.75 -27.75 -5.51
N LYS A 50 -4.08 -26.48 -5.83
CA LYS A 50 -4.15 -25.40 -4.85
C LYS A 50 -5.51 -25.31 -4.15
N ASN A 51 -6.54 -25.95 -4.69
CA ASN A 51 -7.90 -25.91 -4.15
C ASN A 51 -8.10 -27.03 -3.14
N PHE A 52 -7.43 -26.92 -1.99
CA PHE A 52 -7.52 -27.91 -0.92
C PHE A 52 -8.50 -27.51 0.20
N TYR A 53 -9.11 -26.32 0.13
CA TYR A 53 -10.07 -25.87 1.14
C TYR A 53 -11.39 -26.64 1.03
N ILE A 54 -11.79 -27.26 2.15
CA ILE A 54 -13.08 -27.92 2.31
C ILE A 54 -13.79 -27.22 3.47
N GLU A 55 -14.92 -26.60 3.19
CA GLU A 55 -15.72 -25.90 4.19
C GLU A 55 -16.32 -26.90 5.19
N SER A 56 -16.24 -26.62 6.49
CA SER A 56 -16.85 -27.48 7.51
C SER A 56 -18.39 -27.38 7.46
N PRO A 57 -19.13 -28.41 7.90
CA PRO A 57 -20.60 -28.34 7.98
C PRO A 57 -21.08 -27.12 8.77
N ASP A 58 -20.43 -26.81 9.88
CA ASP A 58 -20.76 -25.67 10.73
C ASP A 58 -20.61 -24.34 9.99
N VAL A 59 -19.52 -24.15 9.23
CA VAL A 59 -19.30 -22.94 8.44
C VAL A 59 -20.26 -22.87 7.25
N SER A 60 -20.45 -23.98 6.52
CA SER A 60 -21.35 -24.05 5.36
C SER A 60 -22.82 -23.78 5.74
N SER A 61 -23.23 -24.20 6.95
CA SER A 61 -24.59 -23.98 7.47
C SER A 61 -24.88 -22.54 7.89
N MET A 62 -23.85 -21.69 8.05
CA MET A 62 -24.06 -20.30 8.45
C MET A 62 -24.86 -19.52 7.41
N THR A 63 -25.83 -18.76 7.89
CA THR A 63 -26.64 -17.89 7.04
C THR A 63 -25.87 -16.62 6.65
N GLU A 64 -26.22 -16.01 5.52
CA GLU A 64 -25.67 -14.72 5.10
C GLU A 64 -25.72 -13.63 6.18
N PRO A 65 -26.85 -13.38 6.89
CA PRO A 65 -26.88 -12.38 7.95
C PRO A 65 -25.91 -12.70 9.09
N GLU A 66 -25.75 -13.98 9.47
CA GLU A 66 -24.78 -14.37 10.51
C GLU A 66 -23.33 -14.15 10.07
N VAL A 67 -23.03 -14.36 8.78
CA VAL A 67 -21.72 -14.07 8.17
C VAL A 67 -21.44 -12.58 8.22
N GLU A 68 -22.38 -11.74 7.80
CA GLU A 68 -22.25 -10.28 7.80
C GLU A 68 -22.12 -9.72 9.22
N ASP A 69 -22.94 -10.22 10.15
CA ASP A 69 -22.86 -9.84 11.56
C ASP A 69 -21.52 -10.24 12.17
N TYR A 70 -20.97 -11.39 11.80
CA TYR A 70 -19.64 -11.78 12.24
C TYR A 70 -18.56 -10.86 11.66
N ARG A 71 -18.60 -10.59 10.35
CA ARG A 71 -17.66 -9.68 9.67
C ARG A 71 -17.70 -8.29 10.29
N ARG A 72 -18.89 -7.72 10.49
CA ARG A 72 -19.10 -6.41 11.10
C ARG A 72 -18.57 -6.35 12.53
N ARG A 73 -18.92 -7.33 13.38
CA ARG A 73 -18.46 -7.39 14.79
C ARG A 73 -16.94 -7.50 14.91
N ARG A 74 -16.29 -8.18 13.97
CA ARG A 74 -14.83 -8.38 13.93
C ARG A 74 -14.10 -7.35 13.09
N GLN A 75 -14.79 -6.33 12.57
CA GLN A 75 -14.23 -5.29 11.69
C GLN A 75 -13.52 -5.86 10.45
N ILE A 76 -14.09 -6.93 9.89
CA ILE A 76 -13.61 -7.58 8.67
C ILE A 76 -14.32 -6.95 7.48
N THR A 77 -13.54 -6.46 6.52
CA THR A 77 -14.03 -6.00 5.21
C THR A 77 -13.59 -7.01 4.16
N VAL A 78 -14.47 -7.29 3.20
CA VAL A 78 -14.22 -8.25 2.13
C VAL A 78 -14.47 -7.57 0.80
N GLU A 79 -13.53 -7.72 -0.13
CA GLU A 79 -13.64 -7.28 -1.51
C GLU A 79 -13.35 -8.46 -2.43
N GLY A 80 -14.19 -8.64 -3.45
CA GLY A 80 -14.11 -9.77 -4.39
C GLY A 80 -15.40 -10.55 -4.48
N ARG A 81 -15.39 -11.57 -5.35
CA ARG A 81 -16.52 -12.50 -5.56
C ARG A 81 -16.16 -13.85 -4.97
N ASP A 82 -17.18 -14.63 -4.61
CA ASP A 82 -17.04 -16.02 -4.13
C ASP A 82 -16.09 -16.16 -2.92
N VAL A 83 -16.09 -15.15 -2.03
CA VAL A 83 -15.24 -15.18 -0.84
C VAL A 83 -15.82 -16.13 0.20
N PRO A 84 -15.07 -17.16 0.65
CA PRO A 84 -15.55 -18.13 1.63
C PRO A 84 -16.06 -17.49 2.92
N LYS A 85 -16.96 -18.20 3.60
CA LYS A 85 -17.50 -17.76 4.89
C LYS A 85 -16.39 -17.73 5.95
N PRO A 86 -16.47 -16.81 6.91
CA PRO A 86 -15.47 -16.70 7.95
C PRO A 86 -15.56 -17.90 8.92
N VAL A 87 -14.39 -18.44 9.26
CA VAL A 87 -14.28 -19.48 10.28
C VAL A 87 -14.37 -18.86 11.68
N LYS A 88 -15.14 -19.50 12.57
CA LYS A 88 -15.33 -19.07 13.96
C LYS A 88 -14.47 -19.85 14.96
N ASN A 89 -14.18 -21.12 14.68
CA ASN A 89 -13.42 -22.00 15.59
C ASN A 89 -12.27 -22.69 14.85
N PHE A 90 -11.17 -22.97 15.56
CA PHE A 90 -10.01 -23.66 14.97
C PHE A 90 -10.30 -25.07 14.47
N ARG A 91 -11.31 -25.74 15.04
CA ARG A 91 -11.74 -27.08 14.62
C ARG A 91 -12.30 -27.12 13.20
N ASP A 92 -12.80 -26.00 12.71
CA ASP A 92 -13.39 -25.88 11.37
C ASP A 92 -12.32 -25.75 10.26
N VAL A 93 -11.04 -25.64 10.61
CA VAL A 93 -9.95 -25.35 9.67
C VAL A 93 -9.27 -26.61 9.13
N GLY A 94 -9.64 -27.80 9.62
CA GLY A 94 -9.08 -29.07 9.14
C GLY A 94 -7.59 -29.26 9.45
N PHE A 95 -7.09 -28.62 10.51
CA PHE A 95 -5.71 -28.80 10.97
C PHE A 95 -5.49 -30.19 11.60
N PRO A 96 -4.30 -30.81 11.42
CA PRO A 96 -3.93 -32.09 12.05
C PRO A 96 -3.82 -32.05 13.57
#